data_AF-A0A0R0CPV4-F1
#
_entry.id   AF-A0A0R0CPV4-F1
#
_cell.length_a   1.000
_cell.length_b   1.000
_cell.length_c   1.000
_cell.angle_alpha   90.00
_cell.angle_beta   90.00
_cell.angle_gamma   90.00
#
_symmetry.space_group_name_H-M   'P 1'
#
loop_
_entity.id
_entity.type
_entity.pdbx_description
1 polymer ?
#
loop_
_entity_poly.entity_id
_entity_poly.type
_entity_poly.pdbx_seq_one_letter_code
_entity_poly.pdbx_strand_id
1 'polypeptide(L)'
;MLSEVKAVTLGVSDLQRACAFYENALGYRVQARGALSAELAPLWRFDPALQGEYAVIAPDDSGLGRIRLVAFDAPGQRLWNADNLYNGSGYYALNFRCRDALATMQAIKTAGGSSAHEPSYWEVSEEVAVRDSINDDPDGIRLDVFSYERGGDLRGPLNTDVSVVQTIALATRDVARSVAFYKALGFEVLFDRVLDFPELQTLLGTDRPVRIHNVNLIKDGHIVPGRVEMFAYLDMEHLPDAPLRDLAVPPNIGILSATMLSDALDADVAQLQQLGAQLIARAELDVPGFGHCRIATLLGPDGEQLELLQPA
;
A
#
# COMPACT_ATOMS: atom_id res chain seq x y z
N MET A 1 20.97 -5.77 4.33
CA MET A 1 20.21 -5.82 3.07
C MET A 1 18.81 -5.31 3.38
N LEU A 2 18.20 -4.52 2.50
CA LEU A 2 16.79 -4.15 2.63
C LEU A 2 15.89 -5.28 2.12
N SER A 3 14.83 -5.61 2.84
CA SER A 3 13.81 -6.57 2.41
C SER A 3 12.84 -5.96 1.38
N GLU A 4 11.91 -6.78 0.88
CA GLU A 4 10.63 -6.35 0.32
C GLU A 4 9.74 -5.67 1.38
N VAL A 5 8.59 -5.13 0.98
CA VAL A 5 7.62 -4.55 1.91
C VAL A 5 7.01 -5.65 2.81
N LYS A 6 7.20 -5.54 4.12
CA LYS A 6 6.67 -6.48 5.11
C LYS A 6 5.29 -6.11 5.64
N ALA A 7 5.02 -4.81 5.75
CA ALA A 7 3.74 -4.32 6.21
C ALA A 7 3.40 -2.96 5.61
N VAL A 8 2.11 -2.64 5.62
CA VAL A 8 1.57 -1.32 5.29
C VAL A 8 0.81 -0.77 6.48
N THR A 9 0.95 0.52 6.79
CA THR A 9 0.20 1.16 7.88
C THR A 9 -0.98 1.93 7.32
N LEU A 10 -2.17 1.66 7.85
CA LEU A 10 -3.41 2.33 7.46
C LEU A 10 -3.96 3.14 8.63
N GLY A 11 -4.19 4.42 8.42
CA GLY A 11 -5.04 5.23 9.29
C GLY A 11 -6.50 4.88 9.02
N VAL A 12 -7.24 4.51 10.05
CA VAL A 12 -8.67 4.14 9.98
C VAL A 12 -9.48 4.94 10.99
N SER A 13 -10.77 5.13 10.70
CA SER A 13 -11.61 5.94 11.58
C SER A 13 -12.10 5.20 12.83
N ASP A 14 -12.18 3.86 12.76
CA ASP A 14 -12.59 2.99 13.85
C ASP A 14 -11.87 1.64 13.74
N LEU A 15 -11.04 1.33 14.75
CA LEU A 15 -10.20 0.13 14.73
C LEU A 15 -11.01 -1.16 14.74
N GLN A 16 -12.10 -1.20 15.51
CA GLN A 16 -12.93 -2.40 15.64
C GLN A 16 -13.69 -2.67 14.34
N ARG A 17 -14.27 -1.63 13.74
CA ARG A 17 -14.94 -1.71 12.45
C ARG A 17 -13.98 -2.13 11.35
N ALA A 18 -12.78 -1.56 11.31
CA ALA A 18 -11.77 -1.93 10.34
C ALA A 18 -11.35 -3.41 10.49
N CYS A 19 -11.04 -3.86 11.71
CA CYS A 19 -10.71 -5.28 11.97
C CYS A 19 -11.84 -6.21 11.49
N ALA A 20 -13.09 -5.92 11.85
CA ALA A 20 -14.23 -6.72 11.45
C ALA A 20 -14.43 -6.70 9.92
N PHE A 21 -14.18 -5.57 9.26
CA PHE A 21 -14.25 -5.49 7.80
C PHE A 21 -13.22 -6.43 7.15
N TYR A 22 -11.94 -6.31 7.49
CA TYR A 22 -10.89 -7.11 6.86
C TYR A 22 -11.03 -8.62 7.19
N GLU A 23 -11.52 -8.95 8.38
CA GLU A 23 -11.88 -10.34 8.75
C GLU A 23 -12.99 -10.89 7.85
N ASN A 24 -14.12 -10.18 7.74
CA ASN A 24 -15.28 -10.68 7.00
C ASN A 24 -15.11 -10.61 5.47
N ALA A 25 -14.39 -9.60 4.97
CA ALA A 25 -14.20 -9.39 3.54
C ALA A 25 -13.08 -10.26 2.96
N LEU A 26 -11.95 -10.36 3.67
CA LEU A 26 -10.71 -10.96 3.15
C LEU A 26 -10.24 -12.19 3.95
N GLY A 27 -10.91 -12.56 5.04
CA GLY A 27 -10.50 -13.68 5.90
C GLY A 27 -9.27 -13.39 6.76
N TYR A 28 -8.95 -12.11 6.99
CA TYR A 28 -7.79 -11.72 7.80
C TYR A 28 -8.06 -11.93 9.29
N ARG A 29 -7.00 -12.21 10.06
CA ARG A 29 -7.08 -12.34 11.52
C ARG A 29 -6.19 -11.32 12.22
N VAL A 30 -6.60 -10.92 13.41
CA VAL A 30 -5.78 -10.08 14.30
C VAL A 30 -4.65 -10.92 14.89
N GLN A 31 -3.41 -10.52 14.62
CA GLN A 31 -2.19 -11.12 15.17
C GLN A 31 -1.69 -10.39 16.42
N ALA A 32 -1.86 -9.06 16.46
CA ALA A 32 -1.47 -8.24 17.61
C ALA A 32 -2.40 -7.03 17.75
N ARG A 33 -2.51 -6.49 18.96
CA ARG A 33 -3.24 -5.25 19.26
C ARG A 33 -2.65 -4.55 20.48
N GLY A 34 -2.84 -3.24 20.57
CA GLY A 34 -2.45 -2.48 21.76
C GLY A 34 -2.64 -0.98 21.59
N ALA A 35 -2.29 -0.23 22.63
CA ALA A 35 -2.20 1.22 22.56
C ALA A 35 -0.95 1.67 21.77
N LEU A 36 -1.06 2.81 21.10
CA LEU A 36 0.07 3.48 20.47
C LEU A 36 0.86 4.27 21.51
N SER A 37 2.19 4.14 21.47
CA SER A 37 3.07 4.97 22.30
C SER A 37 3.21 6.38 21.71
N ALA A 38 3.16 7.40 22.56
CA ALA A 38 3.48 8.78 22.17
C ALA A 38 4.93 8.94 21.67
N GLU A 39 5.83 8.00 21.98
CA GLU A 39 7.20 7.97 21.47
C GLU A 39 7.26 7.74 19.94
N LEU A 40 6.18 7.25 19.32
CA LEU A 40 6.06 7.12 17.87
C LEU A 40 5.79 8.45 17.16
N ALA A 41 5.38 9.50 17.89
CA ALA A 41 4.96 10.78 17.31
C ALA A 41 6.01 11.42 16.39
N PRO A 42 7.32 11.47 16.72
CA PRO A 42 8.33 12.02 15.82
C PRO A 42 8.51 11.19 14.53
N LEU A 43 8.30 9.87 14.60
CA LEU A 43 8.47 8.95 13.47
C LEU A 43 7.30 9.01 12.51
N TRP A 44 6.08 9.10 13.04
CA TRP A 44 4.83 9.05 12.31
C TRP A 44 4.18 10.42 12.12
N ARG A 45 4.78 11.47 12.70
CA ARG A 45 4.41 12.89 12.53
C ARG A 45 3.00 13.23 13.02
N PHE A 46 2.51 12.54 14.06
CA PHE A 46 1.23 12.86 14.71
C PHE A 46 1.45 13.67 16.00
N ASP A 47 0.38 14.31 16.49
CA ASP A 47 0.41 15.03 17.77
C ASP A 47 0.50 14.04 18.95
N PRO A 48 1.55 14.06 19.78
CA PRO A 48 1.71 13.13 20.90
C PRO A 48 0.62 13.25 21.98
N ALA A 49 -0.22 14.29 21.95
CA ALA A 49 -1.39 14.40 22.82
C ALA A 49 -2.56 13.49 22.39
N LEU A 50 -2.59 13.04 21.14
CA LEU A 50 -3.63 12.15 20.64
C LEU A 50 -3.46 10.75 21.22
N GLN A 51 -4.57 10.14 21.59
CA GLN A 51 -4.60 8.75 22.02
C GLN A 51 -4.97 7.87 20.83
N GLY A 52 -4.22 6.80 20.64
CA GLY A 52 -4.48 5.87 19.55
C GLY A 52 -4.23 4.43 19.93
N GLU A 53 -4.80 3.54 19.12
CA GLU A 53 -4.68 2.10 19.23
C GLU A 53 -4.29 1.52 17.88
N TYR A 54 -3.75 0.31 17.90
CA TYR A 54 -3.41 -0.41 16.69
C TYR A 54 -3.88 -1.85 16.72
N ALA A 55 -4.01 -2.42 15.52
CA ALA A 55 -4.11 -3.85 15.28
C ALA A 55 -3.22 -4.23 14.11
N VAL A 56 -2.58 -5.38 14.21
CA VAL A 56 -1.83 -5.99 13.09
C VAL A 56 -2.64 -7.18 12.62
N ILE A 57 -2.96 -7.18 11.33
CA ILE A 57 -3.80 -8.20 10.70
C ILE A 57 -3.10 -8.84 9.50
N ALA A 58 -3.36 -10.12 9.29
CA ALA A 58 -2.88 -10.89 8.16
C ALA A 58 -3.76 -12.14 7.94
N PRO A 59 -3.77 -12.73 6.73
CA PRO A 59 -4.49 -13.99 6.48
C PRO A 59 -3.70 -15.22 6.97
N ASP A 60 -2.39 -15.09 7.16
CA ASP A 60 -1.49 -16.15 7.61
C ASP A 60 -0.34 -15.64 8.49
N ASP A 61 0.49 -16.56 8.99
CA ASP A 61 1.63 -16.26 9.88
C ASP A 61 2.97 -16.19 9.11
N SER A 62 2.95 -15.96 7.79
CA SER A 62 4.17 -15.85 6.98
C SER A 62 5.03 -14.64 7.36
N GLY A 63 4.44 -13.64 8.03
CA GLY A 63 5.09 -12.37 8.35
C GLY A 63 5.20 -11.40 7.16
N LEU A 64 4.62 -11.75 6.01
CA LEU A 64 4.64 -10.94 4.78
C LEU A 64 3.32 -10.20 4.57
N GLY A 65 3.39 -9.05 3.87
CA GLY A 65 2.20 -8.31 3.41
C GLY A 65 1.15 -8.05 4.49
N ARG A 66 1.60 -7.79 5.72
CA ARG A 66 0.72 -7.52 6.88
C ARG A 66 0.11 -6.12 6.76
N ILE A 67 -1.06 -5.93 7.37
CA ILE A 67 -1.66 -4.59 7.50
C ILE A 67 -1.60 -4.19 8.97
N ARG A 68 -1.06 -3.01 9.25
CA ARG A 68 -1.12 -2.36 10.55
C ARG A 68 -2.19 -1.27 10.51
N LEU A 69 -3.33 -1.54 11.13
CA LEU A 69 -4.40 -0.57 11.31
C LEU A 69 -4.05 0.32 12.51
N VAL A 70 -4.19 1.63 12.36
CA VAL A 70 -4.06 2.61 13.45
C VAL A 70 -5.29 3.49 13.49
N ALA A 71 -5.87 3.66 14.68
CA ALA A 71 -7.00 4.56 14.91
C ALA A 71 -6.66 5.49 16.06
N PHE A 72 -7.16 6.72 15.99
CA PHE A 72 -7.02 7.72 17.05
C PHE A 72 -8.40 8.13 17.55
N ASP A 73 -8.46 8.64 18.78
CA ASP A 73 -9.67 9.14 19.45
C ASP A 73 -10.46 10.17 18.63
N ALA A 74 -9.77 10.99 17.84
CA ALA A 74 -10.33 11.89 16.85
C ALA A 74 -9.83 11.52 15.44
N PRO A 75 -10.62 10.85 14.60
CA PRO A 75 -10.20 10.53 13.24
C PRO A 75 -10.06 11.78 12.38
N GLY A 76 -9.04 11.79 11.54
CA GLY A 76 -8.75 12.87 10.60
C GLY A 76 -9.51 12.75 9.28
N GLN A 77 -9.03 13.47 8.26
CA GLN A 77 -9.63 13.46 6.93
C GLN A 77 -9.10 12.29 6.07
N ARG A 78 -9.86 11.91 5.04
CA ARG A 78 -9.40 10.94 4.03
C ARG A 78 -8.31 11.55 3.17
N LEU A 79 -7.21 10.81 2.97
CA LEU A 79 -6.08 11.26 2.14
C LEU A 79 -6.51 11.48 0.69
N TRP A 80 -7.13 10.48 0.09
CA TRP A 80 -7.60 10.53 -1.29
C TRP A 80 -9.07 10.92 -1.34
N ASN A 81 -9.38 11.89 -2.20
CA ASN A 81 -10.72 12.40 -2.42
C ASN A 81 -10.84 12.95 -3.85
N ALA A 82 -12.03 13.44 -4.22
CA ALA A 82 -12.29 13.92 -5.56
C ALA A 82 -11.38 15.08 -6.00
N ASP A 83 -10.94 15.92 -5.07
CA ASP A 83 -10.12 17.10 -5.37
C ASP A 83 -8.67 16.74 -5.72
N ASN A 84 -8.21 15.57 -5.28
CA ASN A 84 -6.83 15.14 -5.48
C ASN A 84 -6.62 13.83 -6.26
N LEU A 85 -7.70 13.23 -6.76
CA LEU A 85 -7.68 11.95 -7.52
C LEU A 85 -6.68 11.93 -8.69
N TYR A 86 -6.50 13.08 -9.36
CA TYR A 86 -5.70 13.19 -10.58
C TYR A 86 -4.34 13.87 -10.41
N ASN A 87 -4.13 14.54 -9.27
CA ASN A 87 -2.98 15.44 -9.09
C ASN A 87 -2.11 15.08 -7.87
N GLY A 88 -2.62 14.25 -6.96
CA GLY A 88 -1.92 13.78 -5.77
C GLY A 88 -0.84 12.77 -6.10
N SER A 89 0.18 12.70 -5.24
CA SER A 89 1.19 11.64 -5.24
C SER A 89 1.37 11.05 -3.85
N GLY A 90 1.77 9.77 -3.80
CA GLY A 90 1.87 8.97 -2.58
C GLY A 90 1.16 7.62 -2.72
N TYR A 91 1.10 6.85 -1.64
CA TYR A 91 0.46 5.53 -1.67
C TYR A 91 -1.03 5.64 -1.95
N TYR A 92 -1.51 4.84 -2.91
CA TYR A 92 -2.83 4.95 -3.50
C TYR A 92 -3.73 3.74 -3.20
N ALA A 93 -3.22 2.52 -3.39
CA ALA A 93 -4.02 1.30 -3.27
C ALA A 93 -3.21 0.12 -2.72
N LEU A 94 -3.93 -0.89 -2.25
CA LEU A 94 -3.39 -2.20 -1.89
C LEU A 94 -3.97 -3.25 -2.84
N ASN A 95 -3.11 -4.13 -3.37
CA ASN A 95 -3.55 -5.16 -4.31
C ASN A 95 -3.46 -6.55 -3.68
N PHE A 96 -4.49 -7.36 -3.91
CA PHE A 96 -4.66 -8.69 -3.35
C PHE A 96 -5.00 -9.70 -4.44
N ARG A 97 -4.29 -10.83 -4.43
CA ARG A 97 -4.71 -11.98 -5.23
C ARG A 97 -5.80 -12.73 -4.48
N CYS A 98 -6.87 -13.07 -5.17
CA CYS A 98 -7.95 -13.89 -4.65
C CYS A 98 -8.24 -15.09 -5.58
N ARG A 99 -9.01 -16.05 -5.07
CA ARG A 99 -9.49 -17.19 -5.89
C ARG A 99 -10.53 -16.77 -6.92
N ASP A 100 -11.41 -15.84 -6.56
CA ASP A 100 -12.54 -15.39 -7.36
C ASP A 100 -12.81 -13.90 -7.07
N ALA A 101 -12.48 -13.04 -8.03
CA ALA A 101 -12.63 -11.59 -7.87
C ALA A 101 -14.09 -11.16 -7.67
N LEU A 102 -15.07 -11.88 -8.26
CA LEU A 102 -16.48 -11.54 -8.12
C LEU A 102 -16.98 -11.88 -6.71
N ALA A 103 -16.64 -13.08 -6.21
CA ALA A 103 -16.99 -13.49 -4.86
C ALA A 103 -16.33 -12.59 -3.81
N THR A 104 -15.05 -12.25 -3.98
CA THR A 104 -14.33 -11.33 -3.08
C THR A 104 -14.92 -9.92 -3.12
N MET A 105 -15.24 -9.37 -4.29
CA MET A 105 -15.95 -8.09 -4.42
C MET A 105 -17.31 -8.11 -3.69
N GLN A 106 -18.07 -9.21 -3.80
CA GLN A 106 -19.33 -9.36 -3.06
C GLN A 106 -19.11 -9.39 -1.53
N ALA A 107 -18.09 -10.12 -1.05
CA ALA A 107 -17.74 -10.16 0.37
C ALA A 107 -17.35 -8.77 0.90
N ILE A 108 -16.55 -8.01 0.15
CA ILE A 108 -16.20 -6.61 0.47
C ILE A 108 -17.46 -5.75 0.63
N LYS A 109 -18.40 -5.82 -0.32
CA LYS A 109 -19.66 -5.07 -0.24
C LYS A 109 -20.52 -5.49 0.95
N THR A 110 -20.62 -6.79 1.23
CA THR A 110 -21.36 -7.31 2.39
C THR A 110 -20.74 -6.86 3.72
N ALA A 111 -19.42 -6.75 3.80
CA ALA A 111 -18.70 -6.28 4.98
C ALA A 111 -18.77 -4.75 5.19
N GLY A 112 -19.41 -4.01 4.28
CA GLY A 112 -19.60 -2.56 4.37
C GLY A 112 -18.64 -1.71 3.52
N GLY A 113 -17.83 -2.35 2.67
CA GLY A 113 -17.07 -1.66 1.63
C GLY A 113 -17.91 -1.31 0.41
N SER A 114 -17.27 -0.77 -0.62
CA SER A 114 -17.91 -0.42 -1.89
C SER A 114 -17.12 -0.90 -3.10
N SER A 115 -17.82 -1.01 -4.23
CA SER A 115 -17.24 -1.28 -5.54
C SER A 115 -18.07 -0.57 -6.60
N ALA A 116 -17.40 0.09 -7.55
CA ALA A 116 -18.08 0.89 -8.57
C ALA A 116 -18.61 0.04 -9.73
N HIS A 117 -17.98 -1.10 -10.02
CA HIS A 117 -18.30 -1.98 -11.15
C HIS A 117 -17.88 -3.43 -10.84
N GLU A 118 -18.46 -4.37 -11.59
CA GLU A 118 -18.06 -5.77 -11.52
C GLU A 118 -16.61 -5.98 -12.03
N PRO A 119 -15.94 -7.09 -11.67
CA PRO A 119 -14.58 -7.34 -12.10
C PRO A 119 -14.40 -7.33 -13.62
N SER A 120 -13.48 -6.51 -14.11
CA SER A 120 -13.15 -6.36 -15.52
C SER A 120 -12.12 -7.40 -15.94
N TYR A 121 -12.39 -8.08 -17.06
CA TYR A 121 -11.41 -8.99 -17.68
C TYR A 121 -10.40 -8.18 -18.49
N TRP A 122 -9.12 -8.52 -18.39
CA TRP A 122 -8.11 -8.04 -19.31
C TRP A 122 -6.90 -8.99 -19.40
N GLU A 123 -6.12 -8.84 -20.47
CA GLU A 123 -4.94 -9.66 -20.74
C GLU A 123 -3.66 -8.91 -20.41
N VAL A 124 -2.87 -9.45 -19.47
CA VAL A 124 -1.55 -8.91 -19.12
C VAL A 124 -0.51 -9.28 -20.19
N SER A 125 -0.64 -10.51 -20.72
CA SER A 125 0.16 -11.07 -21.81
C SER A 125 -0.57 -12.27 -22.42
N GLU A 126 -0.02 -12.88 -23.46
CA GLU A 126 -0.57 -14.12 -24.04
C GLU A 126 -0.75 -15.22 -22.97
N GLU A 127 0.19 -15.33 -22.03
CA GLU A 127 0.19 -16.37 -20.99
C GLU A 127 -0.61 -16.00 -19.73
N VAL A 128 -0.99 -14.73 -19.56
CA VAL A 128 -1.56 -14.22 -18.30
C VAL A 128 -2.77 -13.34 -18.58
N ALA A 129 -3.92 -13.74 -18.04
CA ALA A 129 -5.15 -12.96 -18.05
C ALA A 129 -5.77 -12.95 -16.66
N VAL A 130 -6.39 -11.82 -16.30
CA VAL A 130 -6.93 -11.58 -14.97
C VAL A 130 -8.35 -11.01 -15.05
N ARG A 131 -9.09 -11.21 -13.98
CA ARG A 131 -10.22 -10.34 -13.62
C ARG A 131 -9.80 -9.49 -12.45
N ASP A 132 -10.08 -8.21 -12.54
CA ASP A 132 -9.66 -7.19 -11.59
C ASP A 132 -10.87 -6.36 -11.17
N SER A 133 -10.99 -6.12 -9.87
CA SER A 133 -12.01 -5.25 -9.29
C SER A 133 -11.38 -4.25 -8.35
N ILE A 134 -11.69 -2.98 -8.60
CA ILE A 134 -11.29 -1.86 -7.78
C ILE A 134 -12.40 -1.57 -6.76
N ASN A 135 -12.07 -1.73 -5.48
CA ASN A 135 -12.98 -1.60 -4.36
C ASN A 135 -12.48 -0.57 -3.34
N ASP A 136 -13.32 -0.24 -2.38
CA ASP A 136 -12.95 0.56 -1.22
C ASP A 136 -13.38 -0.12 0.08
N ASP A 137 -12.57 0.00 1.12
CA ASP A 137 -12.98 -0.32 2.49
C ASP A 137 -13.98 0.74 3.03
N PRO A 138 -14.57 0.54 4.23
CA PRO A 138 -15.54 1.50 4.80
C PRO A 138 -14.98 2.92 4.99
N ASP A 139 -13.66 3.04 5.08
CA ASP A 139 -12.92 4.28 5.25
C ASP A 139 -12.48 4.90 3.91
N GLY A 140 -12.82 4.27 2.78
CA GLY A 140 -12.47 4.75 1.43
C GLY A 140 -11.04 4.38 1.02
N ILE A 141 -10.39 3.44 1.71
CA ILE A 141 -9.06 2.95 1.33
C ILE A 141 -9.22 1.97 0.17
N ARG A 142 -8.47 2.21 -0.90
CA ARG A 142 -8.58 1.51 -2.18
C ARG A 142 -8.00 0.10 -2.09
N LEU A 143 -8.82 -0.90 -2.42
CA LEU A 143 -8.49 -2.31 -2.47
C LEU A 143 -8.69 -2.84 -3.89
N ASP A 144 -7.59 -3.11 -4.58
CA ASP A 144 -7.58 -3.83 -5.84
C ASP A 144 -7.56 -5.34 -5.53
N VAL A 145 -8.58 -6.06 -5.98
CA VAL A 145 -8.62 -7.52 -5.86
C VAL A 145 -8.66 -8.14 -7.24
N PHE A 146 -7.76 -9.09 -7.48
CA PHE A 146 -7.68 -9.75 -8.77
C PHE A 146 -7.61 -11.28 -8.63
N SER A 147 -8.19 -11.97 -9.61
CA SER A 147 -8.10 -13.43 -9.77
C SER A 147 -7.54 -13.76 -11.16
N TYR A 148 -6.72 -14.80 -11.25
CA TYR A 148 -6.20 -15.26 -12.53
C TYR A 148 -7.25 -16.09 -13.28
N GLU A 149 -7.53 -15.68 -14.51
CA GLU A 149 -8.25 -16.49 -15.50
C GLU A 149 -7.28 -17.41 -16.26
N ARG A 150 -6.03 -16.96 -16.42
CA ARG A 150 -4.94 -17.71 -17.07
C ARG A 150 -3.59 -17.31 -16.46
N GLY A 151 -2.67 -18.26 -16.33
CA GLY A 151 -1.28 -18.00 -15.91
C GLY A 151 -1.03 -17.91 -14.40
N GLY A 152 -2.04 -18.20 -13.56
CA GLY A 152 -1.91 -18.09 -12.10
C GLY A 152 -0.87 -19.03 -11.47
N ASP A 153 -0.60 -20.17 -12.08
CA ASP A 153 0.40 -21.15 -11.60
C ASP A 153 1.83 -20.62 -11.68
N LEU A 154 2.09 -19.67 -12.59
CA LEU A 154 3.38 -18.98 -12.71
C LEU A 154 3.73 -18.16 -11.45
N ARG A 155 2.73 -17.88 -10.61
CA ARG A 155 2.87 -17.11 -9.36
C ARG A 155 2.71 -17.97 -8.11
N GLY A 156 2.77 -19.29 -8.26
CA GLY A 156 2.65 -20.24 -7.17
C GLY A 156 1.22 -20.40 -6.63
N PRO A 157 1.02 -21.37 -5.72
CA PRO A 157 -0.29 -21.64 -5.14
C PRO A 157 -0.74 -20.52 -4.20
N LEU A 158 -2.07 -20.34 -4.10
CA LEU A 158 -2.70 -19.50 -3.09
C LEU A 158 -3.19 -20.39 -1.94
N ASN A 159 -2.63 -20.21 -0.74
CA ASN A 159 -2.92 -21.04 0.44
C ASN A 159 -4.16 -20.59 1.22
N THR A 160 -4.66 -19.39 0.94
CA THR A 160 -5.84 -18.76 1.55
C THR A 160 -6.86 -18.43 0.46
N ASP A 161 -8.00 -17.80 0.79
CA ASP A 161 -8.96 -17.34 -0.23
C ASP A 161 -8.56 -16.00 -0.83
N VAL A 162 -7.98 -15.13 0.00
CA VAL A 162 -7.34 -13.87 -0.38
C VAL A 162 -5.92 -13.87 0.19
N SER A 163 -4.94 -13.47 -0.61
CA SER A 163 -3.53 -13.42 -0.22
C SER A 163 -3.27 -12.36 0.85
N VAL A 164 -2.05 -12.38 1.42
CA VAL A 164 -1.45 -11.19 2.03
C VAL A 164 -1.45 -10.00 1.05
N VAL A 165 -1.15 -8.78 1.51
CA VAL A 165 -0.92 -7.63 0.60
C VAL A 165 0.21 -8.00 -0.37
N GLN A 166 -0.12 -8.10 -1.66
CA GLN A 166 0.89 -8.45 -2.67
C GLN A 166 1.65 -7.23 -3.15
N THR A 167 0.93 -6.14 -3.31
CA THR A 167 1.45 -4.90 -3.88
C THR A 167 0.90 -3.72 -3.10
N ILE A 168 1.76 -2.72 -2.88
CA ILE A 168 1.33 -1.37 -2.55
C ILE A 168 1.51 -0.49 -3.79
N ALA A 169 0.44 0.15 -4.21
CA ALA A 169 0.44 1.05 -5.35
C ALA A 169 0.80 2.47 -4.92
N LEU A 170 1.61 3.13 -5.72
CA LEU A 170 2.13 4.48 -5.55
C LEU A 170 1.69 5.32 -6.75
N ALA A 171 0.89 6.36 -6.49
CA ALA A 171 0.65 7.40 -7.48
C ALA A 171 1.91 8.27 -7.59
N THR A 172 2.50 8.31 -8.78
CA THR A 172 3.74 9.05 -9.08
C THR A 172 3.52 10.02 -10.22
N ARG A 173 4.37 11.06 -10.24
CA ARG A 173 4.39 12.06 -11.31
C ARG A 173 5.63 11.97 -12.18
N ASP A 174 6.64 11.23 -11.70
CA ASP A 174 7.86 10.96 -12.42
C ASP A 174 8.21 9.49 -12.23
N VAL A 175 7.60 8.65 -13.07
CA VAL A 175 7.79 7.20 -13.05
C VAL A 175 9.27 6.85 -13.15
N ALA A 176 10.02 7.54 -14.01
CA ALA A 176 11.44 7.24 -14.21
C ALA A 176 12.26 7.48 -12.93
N ARG A 177 12.02 8.61 -12.25
CA ARG A 177 12.67 8.93 -10.97
C ARG A 177 12.33 7.92 -9.88
N SER A 178 11.05 7.57 -9.76
CA SER A 178 10.61 6.63 -8.72
C SER A 178 11.09 5.20 -9.01
N VAL A 179 11.04 4.75 -10.26
CA VAL A 179 11.65 3.47 -10.67
C VAL A 179 13.13 3.45 -10.35
N ALA A 180 13.88 4.51 -10.67
CA ALA A 180 15.31 4.58 -10.38
C ALA A 180 15.59 4.48 -8.87
N PHE A 181 14.79 5.18 -8.05
CA PHE A 181 14.87 5.12 -6.59
C PHE A 181 14.65 3.70 -6.07
N TYR A 182 13.55 3.04 -6.41
CA TYR A 182 13.26 1.69 -5.92
C TYR A 182 14.20 0.62 -6.49
N LYS A 183 14.70 0.78 -7.72
CA LYS A 183 15.76 -0.09 -8.27
C LYS A 183 17.05 0.01 -7.47
N ALA A 184 17.41 1.21 -7.00
CA ALA A 184 18.57 1.40 -6.14
C ALA A 184 18.37 0.76 -4.73
N LEU A 185 17.12 0.51 -4.33
CA LEU A 185 16.78 -0.31 -3.15
C LEU A 185 16.78 -1.81 -3.45
N GLY A 186 17.15 -2.23 -4.65
CA GLY A 186 17.22 -3.64 -5.04
C GLY A 186 15.91 -4.23 -5.53
N PHE A 187 14.93 -3.39 -5.91
CA PHE A 187 13.78 -3.87 -6.66
C PHE A 187 14.12 -4.03 -8.16
N GLU A 188 13.42 -4.93 -8.82
CA GLU A 188 13.55 -5.21 -10.24
C GLU A 188 12.22 -4.95 -10.95
N VAL A 189 12.28 -4.54 -12.22
CA VAL A 189 11.09 -4.33 -13.03
C VAL A 189 10.49 -5.67 -13.42
N LEU A 190 9.28 -5.93 -12.93
CA LEU A 190 8.49 -7.10 -13.30
C LEU A 190 7.63 -6.82 -14.53
N PHE A 191 7.05 -5.62 -14.59
CA PHE A 191 6.14 -5.19 -15.64
C PHE A 191 6.25 -3.69 -15.80
N ASP A 192 6.27 -3.22 -17.04
CA ASP A 192 6.38 -1.80 -17.42
C ASP A 192 5.59 -1.61 -18.72
N ARG A 193 4.44 -0.94 -18.62
CA ARG A 193 3.52 -0.75 -19.74
C ARG A 193 2.82 0.59 -19.64
N VAL A 194 2.54 1.16 -20.81
CA VAL A 194 1.47 2.13 -20.97
C VAL A 194 0.18 1.36 -21.18
N LEU A 195 -0.80 1.58 -20.31
CA LEU A 195 -2.14 1.02 -20.44
C LEU A 195 -3.04 2.08 -21.08
N ASP A 196 -3.64 1.68 -22.21
CA ASP A 196 -4.49 2.50 -23.07
C ASP A 196 -5.48 1.57 -23.78
N PHE A 197 -6.54 1.19 -23.07
CA PHE A 197 -7.59 0.30 -23.57
C PHE A 197 -8.98 0.82 -23.18
N PRO A 198 -10.05 0.50 -23.95
CA PRO A 198 -11.37 1.11 -23.77
C PRO A 198 -11.97 0.99 -22.37
N GLU A 199 -11.75 -0.15 -21.71
CA GLU A 199 -12.29 -0.46 -20.39
C GLU A 199 -11.53 0.25 -19.25
N LEU A 200 -10.37 0.86 -19.52
CA LEU A 200 -9.51 1.46 -18.50
C LEU A 200 -10.19 2.61 -17.76
N GLN A 201 -10.96 3.43 -18.47
CA GLN A 201 -11.73 4.52 -17.84
C GLN A 201 -12.68 3.97 -16.79
N THR A 202 -13.44 2.93 -17.15
CA THR A 202 -14.39 2.27 -16.25
C THR A 202 -13.67 1.64 -15.07
N LEU A 203 -12.60 0.88 -15.33
CA LEU A 203 -11.78 0.22 -14.31
C LEU A 203 -11.29 1.21 -13.26
N LEU A 204 -10.71 2.33 -13.69
CA LEU A 204 -10.18 3.35 -12.77
C LEU A 204 -11.27 4.25 -12.18
N GLY A 205 -12.52 4.14 -12.66
CA GLY A 205 -13.63 5.01 -12.23
C GLY A 205 -13.42 6.47 -12.59
N THR A 206 -12.75 6.75 -13.70
CA THR A 206 -12.40 8.12 -14.13
C THR A 206 -13.53 8.78 -14.92
N ASP A 207 -13.67 10.09 -14.76
CA ASP A 207 -14.71 10.91 -15.40
C ASP A 207 -14.44 11.20 -16.89
N ARG A 208 -13.27 10.81 -17.40
CA ARG A 208 -12.83 10.99 -18.78
C ARG A 208 -11.86 9.86 -19.18
N PRO A 209 -11.66 9.59 -20.49
CA PRO A 209 -10.63 8.67 -20.94
C PRO A 209 -9.24 9.08 -20.44
N VAL A 210 -8.46 8.09 -20.04
CA VAL A 210 -7.12 8.26 -19.47
C VAL A 210 -6.16 7.24 -20.03
N ARG A 211 -4.88 7.59 -20.03
CA ARG A 211 -3.76 6.66 -20.24
C ARG A 211 -2.84 6.70 -19.05
N ILE A 212 -2.35 5.53 -18.67
CA ILE A 212 -1.52 5.39 -17.47
C ILE A 212 -0.21 4.70 -17.82
N HIS A 213 0.88 5.16 -17.23
CA HIS A 213 2.13 4.42 -17.20
C HIS A 213 2.16 3.63 -15.90
N ASN A 214 2.09 2.31 -16.05
CA ASN A 214 2.08 1.35 -14.95
C ASN A 214 3.41 0.59 -14.91
N VAL A 215 4.10 0.64 -13.77
CA VAL A 215 5.32 -0.12 -13.54
C VAL A 215 5.19 -0.91 -12.25
N ASN A 216 5.24 -2.24 -12.33
CA ASN A 216 5.29 -3.11 -11.17
C ASN A 216 6.74 -3.56 -10.91
N LEU A 217 7.14 -3.45 -9.65
CA LEU A 217 8.47 -3.74 -9.16
C LEU A 217 8.42 -4.88 -8.14
N ILE A 218 9.39 -5.78 -8.20
CA ILE A 218 9.50 -6.97 -7.34
C ILE A 218 10.87 -7.05 -6.69
N LYS A 219 10.93 -7.59 -5.47
CA LYS A 219 12.21 -7.83 -4.79
C LYS A 219 12.78 -9.18 -5.22
N ASP A 220 14.08 -9.21 -5.52
CA ASP A 220 14.86 -10.40 -5.87
C ASP A 220 14.27 -11.22 -7.05
N GLY A 221 13.45 -10.61 -7.90
CA GLY A 221 12.86 -11.23 -9.10
C GLY A 221 11.74 -12.26 -8.86
N HIS A 222 11.50 -12.71 -7.62
CA HIS A 222 10.56 -13.82 -7.35
C HIS A 222 9.70 -13.68 -6.08
N ILE A 223 9.99 -12.74 -5.18
CA ILE A 223 9.20 -12.56 -3.95
C ILE A 223 7.88 -11.86 -4.29
N VAL A 224 6.78 -12.62 -4.31
CA VAL A 224 5.47 -12.12 -4.78
C VAL A 224 4.81 -11.13 -3.81
N PRO A 225 4.82 -11.34 -2.48
CA PRO A 225 4.37 -10.32 -1.54
C PRO A 225 5.34 -9.15 -1.41
N GLY A 226 4.82 -7.97 -1.07
CA GLY A 226 5.66 -6.80 -0.81
C GLY A 226 6.21 -6.09 -2.04
N ARG A 227 5.53 -6.24 -3.19
CA ARG A 227 5.80 -5.49 -4.43
C ARG A 227 5.41 -4.03 -4.31
N VAL A 228 5.97 -3.23 -5.21
CA VAL A 228 5.62 -1.82 -5.38
C VAL A 228 5.10 -1.63 -6.79
N GLU A 229 3.93 -1.05 -6.92
CA GLU A 229 3.37 -0.63 -8.21
C GLU A 229 3.42 0.89 -8.31
N MET A 230 3.81 1.39 -9.46
CA MET A 230 3.82 2.80 -9.77
C MET A 230 2.78 3.08 -10.84
N PHE A 231 2.02 4.14 -10.60
CA PHE A 231 0.92 4.56 -11.43
C PHE A 231 1.05 6.05 -11.72
N ALA A 232 1.09 6.43 -12.99
CA ALA A 232 1.09 7.83 -13.41
C ALA A 232 0.12 8.06 -14.56
N TYR A 233 -0.74 9.08 -14.44
CA TYR A 233 -1.51 9.60 -15.56
C TYR A 233 -0.60 10.35 -16.53
N LEU A 234 -0.62 9.98 -17.81
CA LEU A 234 0.27 10.57 -18.82
C LEU A 234 -0.25 11.88 -19.41
N ASP A 235 -1.57 12.05 -19.47
CA ASP A 235 -2.23 13.16 -20.19
C ASP A 235 -2.90 14.16 -19.24
N MET A 236 -2.46 14.21 -17.98
CA MET A 236 -3.04 15.08 -16.96
C MET A 236 -2.08 16.17 -16.52
N GLU A 237 -2.61 17.39 -16.39
CA GLU A 237 -1.83 18.52 -15.96
C GLU A 237 -1.42 18.37 -14.48
N HIS A 238 -0.13 18.43 -14.27
CA HIS A 238 0.55 18.24 -13.01
C HIS A 238 0.52 19.55 -12.19
N LEU A 239 -0.44 19.73 -11.28
CA LEU A 239 -0.50 20.91 -10.40
C LEU A 239 0.70 20.97 -9.42
N PRO A 240 1.24 22.16 -9.11
CA PRO A 240 2.53 22.29 -8.41
C PRO A 240 2.58 21.81 -6.94
N ASP A 241 1.44 21.66 -6.25
CA ASP A 241 1.39 21.35 -4.80
C ASP A 241 1.08 19.87 -4.51
N ALA A 242 1.92 18.97 -5.03
CA ALA A 242 1.51 17.61 -5.39
C ALA A 242 1.59 16.47 -4.34
N PRO A 243 2.58 16.40 -3.43
CA PRO A 243 2.68 15.22 -2.56
C PRO A 243 1.69 15.29 -1.41
N LEU A 244 0.89 14.23 -1.22
CA LEU A 244 0.01 14.09 -0.05
C LEU A 244 0.79 13.88 1.26
N ARG A 245 2.12 13.99 1.25
CA ARG A 245 3.03 13.69 2.37
C ARG A 245 2.69 14.40 3.67
N ASP A 246 2.17 15.62 3.60
CA ASP A 246 1.83 16.43 4.79
C ASP A 246 0.45 16.06 5.34
N LEU A 247 -0.38 15.42 4.50
CA LEU A 247 -1.66 14.83 4.89
C LEU A 247 -1.51 13.37 5.31
N ALA A 248 -0.56 12.62 4.74
CA ALA A 248 -0.26 11.22 5.02
C ALA A 248 0.44 11.03 6.38
N VAL A 249 -0.23 11.52 7.42
CA VAL A 249 0.16 11.49 8.83
C VAL A 249 -1.10 11.18 9.66
N PRO A 250 -1.02 10.41 10.75
CA PRO A 250 -2.16 10.26 11.64
C PRO A 250 -2.60 11.62 12.24
N PRO A 251 -3.91 11.81 12.52
CA PRO A 251 -4.97 10.80 12.49
C PRO A 251 -5.70 10.66 11.14
N ASN A 252 -5.12 11.18 10.05
CA ASN A 252 -5.75 11.08 8.73
C ASN A 252 -5.88 9.63 8.24
N ILE A 253 -6.87 9.41 7.38
CA ILE A 253 -7.37 8.09 6.98
C ILE A 253 -6.83 7.74 5.59
N GLY A 254 -6.18 6.59 5.47
CA GLY A 254 -5.55 6.14 4.22
C GLY A 254 -4.25 5.38 4.47
N ILE A 255 -3.48 5.13 3.41
CA ILE A 255 -2.19 4.45 3.49
C ILE A 255 -1.12 5.45 3.93
N LEU A 256 -0.58 5.25 5.12
CA LEU A 256 0.34 6.19 5.77
C LEU A 256 1.81 5.85 5.50
N SER A 257 2.16 4.57 5.46
CA SER A 257 3.56 4.13 5.31
C SER A 257 3.69 2.69 4.81
N ALA A 258 4.87 2.36 4.29
CA ALA A 258 5.29 0.99 4.03
C ALA A 258 6.53 0.65 4.85
N THR A 259 6.55 -0.55 5.44
CA THR A 259 7.63 -1.04 6.30
C THR A 259 8.50 -2.05 5.57
N MET A 260 9.83 -1.87 5.65
CA MET A 260 10.85 -2.82 5.20
C MET A 260 11.81 -3.13 6.35
N LEU A 261 12.41 -4.31 6.34
CA LEU A 261 13.47 -4.69 7.28
C LEU A 261 14.84 -4.35 6.70
N SER A 262 15.77 -4.00 7.58
CA SER A 262 17.14 -3.64 7.28
C SER A 262 18.09 -4.39 8.21
N ASP A 263 19.11 -5.06 7.64
CA ASP A 263 20.22 -5.60 8.44
C ASP A 263 21.29 -4.54 8.79
N ALA A 264 21.21 -3.35 8.19
CA ALA A 264 22.25 -2.32 8.27
C ALA A 264 21.64 -0.90 8.23
N LEU A 265 20.78 -0.59 9.21
CA LEU A 265 19.91 0.58 9.19
C LEU A 265 20.64 1.88 8.87
N ASP A 266 21.79 2.13 9.48
CA ASP A 266 22.53 3.37 9.25
C ASP A 266 23.05 3.52 7.82
N ALA A 267 23.51 2.42 7.22
CA ALA A 267 23.99 2.41 5.84
C ALA A 267 22.83 2.57 4.86
N ASP A 268 21.73 1.85 5.08
CA ASP A 268 20.54 1.91 4.22
C ASP A 268 19.90 3.31 4.25
N VAL A 269 19.83 3.96 5.43
CA VAL A 269 19.37 5.35 5.55
C VAL A 269 20.30 6.31 4.82
N ALA A 270 21.62 6.16 4.98
CA ALA A 270 22.58 7.04 4.30
C ALA A 270 22.48 6.91 2.77
N GLN A 271 22.33 5.68 2.26
CA GLN A 271 22.10 5.42 0.84
C GLN A 271 20.79 6.05 0.36
N LEU A 272 19.70 5.87 1.09
CA LEU A 272 18.40 6.47 0.77
C LEU A 272 18.47 8.00 0.69
N GLN A 273 19.17 8.64 1.62
CA GLN A 273 19.36 10.09 1.59
C GLN A 273 20.18 10.55 0.37
N GLN A 274 21.19 9.78 -0.05
CA GLN A 274 21.92 10.05 -1.29
C GLN A 274 21.05 9.92 -2.54
N LEU A 275 20.02 9.07 -2.49
CA LEU A 275 19.01 8.90 -3.54
C LEU A 275 17.88 9.94 -3.46
N GLY A 276 17.96 10.89 -2.53
CA GLY A 276 17.02 12.00 -2.39
C GLY A 276 15.90 11.77 -1.38
N ALA A 277 15.89 10.65 -0.63
CA ALA A 277 14.94 10.47 0.47
C ALA A 277 15.20 11.47 1.60
N GLN A 278 14.14 11.95 2.23
CA GLN A 278 14.22 12.90 3.34
C GLN A 278 14.02 12.18 4.66
N LEU A 279 15.05 12.14 5.50
CA LEU A 279 14.94 11.56 6.84
C LEU A 279 13.95 12.39 7.69
N ILE A 280 12.96 11.71 8.28
CA ILE A 280 12.01 12.31 9.23
C ILE A 280 12.57 12.19 10.64
N ALA A 281 12.74 10.96 11.14
CA ALA A 281 13.25 10.69 12.48
C ALA A 281 13.91 9.32 12.58
N ARG A 282 14.62 9.10 13.69
CA ARG A 282 15.18 7.82 14.11
C ARG A 282 14.88 7.59 15.59
N ALA A 283 14.66 6.34 15.98
CA ALA A 283 14.51 5.95 17.38
C ALA A 283 14.90 4.48 17.59
N GLU A 284 14.88 4.04 18.85
CA GLU A 284 14.94 2.64 19.24
C GLU A 284 13.85 2.40 20.28
N LEU A 285 12.81 1.65 19.91
CA LEU A 285 11.60 1.46 20.71
C LEU A 285 10.80 0.25 20.21
N ASP A 286 9.76 -0.12 20.95
CA ASP A 286 8.78 -1.12 20.52
C ASP A 286 7.91 -0.59 19.37
N VAL A 287 8.06 -1.19 18.19
CA VAL A 287 7.26 -0.86 17.00
C VAL A 287 6.06 -1.81 16.92
N PRO A 288 4.81 -1.29 16.83
CA PRO A 288 3.61 -2.11 16.70
C PRO A 288 3.71 -3.16 15.59
N GLY A 289 3.65 -4.45 15.97
CA GLY A 289 3.75 -5.60 15.06
C GLY A 289 5.15 -6.14 14.78
N PHE A 290 6.18 -5.47 15.29
CA PHE A 290 7.58 -5.82 15.05
C PHE A 290 8.40 -5.94 16.35
N GLY A 291 7.87 -5.46 17.48
CA GLY A 291 8.59 -5.48 18.76
C GLY A 291 9.72 -4.45 18.80
N HIS A 292 10.65 -4.61 19.74
CA HIS A 292 11.76 -3.69 19.93
C HIS A 292 12.69 -3.65 18.72
N CYS A 293 12.78 -2.49 18.07
CA CYS A 293 13.56 -2.28 16.86
C CYS A 293 14.29 -0.95 16.92
N ARG A 294 15.43 -0.86 16.23
CA ARG A 294 15.91 0.43 15.72
C ARG A 294 15.05 0.79 14.51
N ILE A 295 14.54 2.01 14.45
CA ILE A 295 13.67 2.50 13.38
C ILE A 295 14.20 3.80 12.79
N ALA A 296 14.08 3.94 11.47
CA ALA A 296 14.19 5.21 10.77
C ALA A 296 12.99 5.39 9.84
N THR A 297 12.41 6.60 9.82
CA THR A 297 11.36 6.97 8.86
C THR A 297 11.87 8.00 7.87
N LEU A 298 11.52 7.82 6.59
CA LEU A 298 11.93 8.71 5.51
C LEU A 298 10.78 8.99 4.56
N LEU A 299 10.80 10.13 3.88
CA LEU A 299 9.95 10.39 2.71
C LEU A 299 10.70 10.01 1.43
N GLY A 300 10.07 9.22 0.58
CA GLY A 300 10.54 8.89 -0.76
C GLY A 300 10.25 10.01 -1.78
N PRO A 301 10.60 9.79 -3.06
CA PRO A 301 10.51 10.79 -4.13
C PRO A 301 9.11 11.36 -4.36
N ASP A 302 8.06 10.59 -4.12
CA ASP A 302 6.66 10.99 -4.34
C ASP A 302 5.96 11.42 -3.03
N GLY A 303 6.73 11.54 -1.95
CA GLY A 303 6.25 11.95 -0.62
C GLY A 303 5.68 10.81 0.22
N GLU A 304 5.80 9.58 -0.24
CA GLU A 304 5.43 8.37 0.46
C GLU A 304 6.38 8.10 1.64
N GLN A 305 5.83 7.70 2.79
CA GLN A 305 6.63 7.41 3.96
C GLN A 305 7.13 5.96 3.96
N LEU A 306 8.43 5.79 4.15
CA LEU A 306 9.11 4.52 4.33
C LEU A 306 9.47 4.35 5.81
N GLU A 307 9.21 3.16 6.35
CA GLU A 307 9.68 2.72 7.66
C GLU A 307 10.76 1.65 7.48
N LEU A 308 11.97 1.95 7.91
CA LEU A 308 13.06 0.97 7.96
C LEU A 308 13.23 0.47 9.39
N LEU A 309 13.10 -0.83 9.58
CA LEU A 309 13.26 -1.48 10.88
C LEU A 309 14.48 -2.39 10.87
N GLN A 310 15.31 -2.26 11.89
CA GLN A 310 16.30 -3.27 12.24
C GLN A 310 15.87 -3.87 13.59
N PRO A 311 15.29 -5.09 13.59
CA PRO A 311 14.99 -5.81 14.81
C PRO A 311 16.24 -6.00 15.67
N ALA A 312 16.06 -5.92 16.99
CA ALA A 312 17.14 -6.16 17.96
C ALA A 312 17.58 -7.62 18.03
#